data_AF-A0A7R9DLI5-F1
#
_entry.id   AF-A0A7R9DLI5-F1
#
_cell.length_a   1.000
_cell.length_b   1.000
_cell.length_c   1.000
_cell.angle_alpha   90.00
_cell.angle_beta   90.00
_cell.angle_gamma   90.00
#
_symmetry.space_group_name_H-M   'P 1'
#
loop_
_entity.id
_entity.type
_entity.pdbx_description
1 polymer ?
#
loop_
_entity_poly.entity_id
_entity_poly.type
_entity_poly.pdbx_seq_one_letter_code
_entity_poly.pdbx_strand_id
1 'polypeptide(L)'
;MMAKSDSVMVHRISSEELEELMESCTQKASSGQRGFIYPGTKWCGPGNIAKHFDDVGRYAEEDKCCREHDHCPKQLGAGQCRYGICNKSLFTRQVN
;
A
#
# COMPACT_ATOMS: atom_id res chain seq x y z
N MET A 1 1.56 -21.71 3.57
CA MET A 1 2.59 -21.59 4.62
C MET A 1 2.63 -20.14 5.08
N MET A 2 2.39 -19.86 6.36
CA MET A 2 2.69 -18.53 6.89
C MET A 2 4.20 -18.43 7.02
N ALA A 3 4.81 -17.47 6.33
CA ALA A 3 6.25 -17.23 6.47
C ALA A 3 6.56 -16.98 7.94
N LYS A 4 7.61 -17.61 8.47
CA LYS A 4 8.04 -17.41 9.84
C LYS A 4 8.30 -15.92 10.04
N SER A 5 7.71 -15.33 11.08
CA SER A 5 7.91 -13.93 11.42
C SER A 5 9.34 -13.76 11.91
N ASP A 6 10.22 -13.30 11.02
CA ASP A 6 11.58 -12.91 11.38
C ASP A 6 11.50 -11.56 12.08
N SER A 7 11.81 -11.54 13.38
CA SER A 7 11.73 -10.32 14.20
C SER A 7 12.70 -9.22 13.75
N VAL A 8 13.65 -9.51 12.86
CA VAL A 8 14.52 -8.51 12.23
C VAL A 8 13.82 -7.77 11.08
N MET A 9 12.82 -8.40 10.45
CA MET A 9 12.12 -7.87 9.26
C MET A 9 10.77 -7.23 9.59
N VAL A 10 10.38 -7.18 10.87
CA VAL A 10 9.10 -6.66 11.35
C VAL A 10 9.34 -5.48 12.27
N HIS A 11 8.87 -4.29 11.87
CA HIS A 11 8.87 -3.11 12.72
C HIS A 11 7.82 -3.27 13.84
N ARG A 12 8.24 -3.14 15.11
CA ARG A 12 7.31 -3.15 16.25
C ARG A 12 6.70 -1.76 16.41
N ILE A 13 5.38 -1.68 16.29
CA ILE A 13 4.60 -0.47 16.52
C ILE A 13 4.11 -0.38 17.97
N SER A 14 3.81 0.83 18.44
CA SER A 14 3.24 1.05 19.77
C SER A 14 1.76 0.63 19.85
N SER A 15 1.21 0.54 21.07
CA SER A 15 -0.22 0.29 21.29
C SER A 15 -1.09 1.36 20.63
N GLU A 16 -0.65 2.61 20.70
CA GLU A 16 -1.38 3.76 20.17
C GLU A 16 -1.39 3.73 18.62
N GLU A 17 -0.28 3.36 17.99
CA GLU A 17 -0.20 3.20 16.53
C GLU A 17 -1.03 2.01 16.03
N LEU A 18 -1.13 0.95 16.84
CA LEU A 18 -2.02 -0.17 16.53
C LEU A 18 -3.49 0.24 16.59
N GLU A 19 -3.86 1.11 17.52
CA GLU A 19 -5.21 1.68 17.58
C GLU A 19 -5.53 2.51 16.32
N GLU A 20 -4.60 3.37 15.85
CA GLU A 20 -4.74 4.10 14.57
C GLU A 20 -5.00 3.14 13.39
N LEU A 21 -4.28 2.01 13.35
CA LEU A 21 -4.45 0.98 12.33
C LEU A 21 -5.82 0.27 12.42
N MET A 22 -6.26 -0.07 13.63
CA MET A 22 -7.55 -0.71 13.87
C MET A 22 -8.72 0.20 13.50
N GLU A 23 -8.64 1.50 13.81
CA GLU A 23 -9.65 2.48 13.40
C GLU A 23 -9.77 2.55 11.87
N SER A 24 -8.64 2.58 11.16
CA SER A 24 -8.63 2.60 9.70
C SER A 24 -9.35 1.41 9.05
N CYS A 25 -9.42 0.26 9.72
CA CYS A 25 -10.08 -0.94 9.20
C CYS A 25 -11.60 -0.98 9.48
N THR A 26 -12.08 -0.17 10.42
CA THR A 26 -13.47 -0.17 10.89
C THR A 26 -14.30 0.97 10.30
N GLN A 27 -13.66 1.96 9.69
CA GLN A 27 -14.37 3.04 8.98
C GLN A 27 -15.17 2.48 7.81
N LYS A 28 -16.47 2.79 7.77
CA LYS A 28 -17.34 2.41 6.64
C LYS A 28 -16.79 3.03 5.37
N ALA A 29 -16.38 2.18 4.43
CA ALA A 29 -16.02 2.55 3.08
C ALA A 29 -17.15 3.37 2.45
N SER A 30 -17.03 4.70 2.48
CA SER A 30 -17.94 5.61 1.79
C SER A 30 -17.77 5.42 0.29
N SER A 31 -18.86 5.54 -0.47
CA SER A 31 -18.85 5.40 -1.92
C SER A 31 -17.91 6.45 -2.53
N GLY A 32 -16.73 6.01 -2.97
CA GLY A 32 -15.66 6.88 -3.49
C GLY A 32 -14.36 6.88 -2.68
N GLN A 33 -14.30 6.17 -1.54
CA GLN A 33 -13.05 6.00 -0.79
C GLN A 33 -12.04 5.18 -1.62
N ARG A 34 -10.95 5.86 -2.00
CA ARG A 34 -9.68 5.21 -2.35
C ARG A 34 -9.38 4.24 -1.22
N GLY A 35 -9.12 2.97 -1.53
CA GLY A 35 -9.01 1.91 -0.53
C GLY A 35 -7.99 2.21 0.58
N PHE A 36 -7.91 1.33 1.58
CA PHE A 36 -7.01 1.46 2.73
C PHE A 36 -5.60 1.95 2.35
N ILE A 37 -5.22 3.14 2.83
CA ILE A 37 -3.84 3.63 2.87
C ILE A 37 -3.35 3.41 4.30
N TYR A 38 -2.18 2.79 4.47
CA TYR A 38 -1.64 2.53 5.79
C TYR A 38 -1.47 3.85 6.57
N PRO A 39 -2.05 3.98 7.79
CA PRO A 39 -1.95 5.21 8.57
C PRO A 39 -0.50 5.66 8.75
N GLY A 40 -0.25 6.97 8.67
CA GLY A 40 1.11 7.51 8.72
C GLY A 40 1.90 7.39 7.41
N THR A 41 1.33 6.82 6.34
CA THR A 41 1.92 6.81 4.98
C THR A 41 1.06 7.60 4.00
N LYS A 42 1.60 7.91 2.83
CA LYS A 42 0.89 8.57 1.73
C LYS A 42 0.78 7.70 0.49
N TRP A 43 1.65 6.71 0.35
CA TRP A 43 1.81 5.87 -0.84
C TRP A 43 1.48 4.39 -0.61
N CYS A 44 1.39 3.92 0.63
CA CYS A 44 1.18 2.50 0.91
C CYS A 44 -0.30 2.09 0.90
N GLY A 45 -0.85 1.82 -0.30
CA GLY A 45 -2.17 1.21 -0.48
C GLY A 45 -2.65 1.29 -1.94
N PRO A 46 -3.96 1.20 -2.22
CA PRO A 46 -4.50 1.34 -3.58
C PRO A 46 -4.32 2.77 -4.12
N GLY A 47 -3.25 2.99 -4.89
CA GLY A 47 -2.82 4.31 -5.32
C GLY A 47 -2.23 5.09 -4.14
N ASN A 48 -2.37 6.42 -4.15
CA ASN A 48 -1.79 7.27 -3.12
C ASN A 48 -2.64 8.51 -2.83
N ILE A 49 -2.35 9.15 -1.68
CA ILE A 49 -2.95 10.41 -1.21
C ILE A 49 -1.93 11.55 -1.15
N ALA A 50 -0.74 11.34 -1.70
CA ALA A 50 0.33 12.33 -1.77
C ALA A 50 -0.06 13.50 -2.68
N LYS A 51 0.28 14.73 -2.26
CA LYS A 51 0.05 15.95 -3.05
C LYS A 51 1.10 16.17 -4.15
N HIS A 52 2.30 15.66 -3.93
CA HIS A 52 3.43 15.73 -4.86
C HIS A 52 4.39 14.57 -4.57
N PHE A 53 5.37 14.34 -5.46
CA PHE A 53 6.29 13.21 -5.39
C PHE A 53 7.02 13.09 -4.04
N ASP A 54 7.46 14.21 -3.45
CA ASP A 54 8.18 14.21 -2.17
C ASP A 54 7.27 14.29 -0.92
N ASP A 55 5.94 14.21 -1.09
CA ASP A 55 4.99 14.17 0.03
C ASP A 55 4.98 12.76 0.61
N VAL A 56 5.86 12.52 1.58
CA VAL A 56 5.98 11.25 2.31
C VAL A 56 5.50 11.44 3.76
N GLY A 57 4.93 10.39 4.33
CA GLY A 57 4.36 10.38 5.67
C GLY A 57 5.38 10.23 6.79
N ARG A 58 4.86 9.89 7.99
CA ARG A 58 5.62 9.66 9.23
C ARG A 58 6.65 8.54 9.05
N TYR A 59 6.24 7.45 8.40
CA TYR A 59 7.10 6.28 8.11
C TYR A 59 7.82 6.49 6.78
N ALA A 60 8.71 7.49 6.73
CA ALA A 60 9.24 8.02 5.48
C ALA A 60 10.03 6.99 4.65
N GLU A 61 10.79 6.09 5.27
CA GLU A 61 11.59 5.09 4.56
C GLU A 61 10.71 4.00 3.92
N GLU A 62 9.70 3.53 4.65
CA GLU A 62 8.70 2.58 4.16
C GLU A 62 7.81 3.21 3.08
N ASP A 63 7.41 4.47 3.28
CA ASP A 63 6.55 5.19 2.35
C ASP A 63 7.26 5.50 1.02
N LYS A 64 8.58 5.76 1.06
CA LYS A 64 9.41 5.85 -0.16
C LYS A 64 9.43 4.54 -0.94
N CYS A 65 9.51 3.39 -0.26
CA CYS A 65 9.44 2.09 -0.93
C CYS A 65 8.08 1.93 -1.66
N CYS A 66 6.97 2.32 -1.03
CA CYS A 66 5.65 2.31 -1.65
C CYS A 66 5.54 3.28 -2.83
N ARG A 67 6.13 4.49 -2.71
CA ARG A 67 6.19 5.46 -3.80
C ARG A 67 6.95 4.92 -5.01
N GLU A 68 8.10 4.29 -4.80
CA GLU A 68 8.89 3.68 -5.88
C GLU A 68 8.13 2.51 -6.54
N HIS A 69 7.46 1.69 -5.73
CA HIS A 69 6.57 0.62 -6.19
C HIS A 69 5.45 1.14 -7.10
N ASP A 70 4.79 2.24 -6.73
CA ASP A 70 3.72 2.88 -7.52
C ASP A 70 4.22 3.41 -8.87
N HIS A 71 5.50 3.78 -8.95
CA HIS A 71 6.13 4.30 -10.17
C HIS A 71 6.82 3.22 -11.02
N CYS A 72 6.59 1.94 -10.72
CA CYS A 72 7.10 0.86 -11.56
C CYS A 72 6.57 0.99 -13.01
N PRO A 73 7.45 1.04 -14.03
CA PRO A 73 7.02 1.21 -15.42
C PRO A 73 6.24 -0.01 -15.94
N LYS A 74 6.44 -1.18 -15.31
CA LYS A 74 5.79 -2.44 -15.66
C LYS A 74 4.65 -2.76 -14.68
N GLN A 75 3.58 -1.98 -14.75
CA GLN A 75 2.37 -2.25 -13.98
C GLN A 75 1.20 -2.72 -14.86
N LEU A 76 0.34 -3.55 -14.27
CA LEU A 76 -0.93 -4.01 -14.81
C LEU A 76 -2.05 -3.59 -13.85
N GLY A 77 -2.90 -2.67 -14.30
CA GLY A 77 -4.13 -2.33 -13.57
C GLY A 77 -5.08 -3.51 -13.46
N ALA A 78 -6.12 -3.38 -12.60
CA ALA A 78 -7.15 -4.40 -12.45
C ALA A 78 -7.82 -4.72 -13.79
N GLY A 79 -7.93 -6.01 -14.12
CA GLY A 79 -8.50 -6.51 -15.37
C GLY A 79 -7.61 -6.35 -16.61
N GLN A 80 -6.47 -5.66 -16.52
CA GLN A 80 -5.59 -5.46 -17.67
C GLN A 80 -4.77 -6.70 -18.01
N CYS A 81 -4.54 -6.91 -19.31
CA CYS A 81 -3.63 -7.93 -19.82
C CYS A 81 -2.53 -7.29 -20.68
N ARG A 82 -1.27 -7.69 -20.48
CA ARG A 82 -0.15 -7.36 -21.38
C ARG A 82 0.80 -8.56 -21.47
N TYR A 83 1.40 -8.77 -22.64
CA TYR A 83 2.39 -9.84 -22.88
C TYR A 83 1.93 -11.24 -22.43
N GLY A 84 0.64 -11.56 -22.60
CA GLY A 84 0.06 -12.84 -22.19
C GLY A 84 -0.21 -12.98 -20.68
N ILE A 85 0.12 -11.98 -19.87
CA ILE A 85 -0.15 -11.95 -18.42
C ILE A 85 -1.36 -11.06 -18.17
N CYS A 86 -2.36 -11.60 -17.46
CA CYS A 86 -3.59 -10.89 -17.09
C CYS A 86 -3.68 -10.69 -15.58
N ASN A 87 -3.90 -9.44 -15.16
CA ASN A 87 -4.21 -9.15 -13.77
C ASN A 87 -5.71 -9.34 -13.51
N LYS A 88 -6.08 -10.48 -12.93
CA LYS A 88 -7.47 -10.80 -12.52
C LYS A 88 -7.83 -10.29 -11.12
N SER A 89 -6.93 -9.60 -10.44
CA SER A 89 -7.16 -9.02 -9.11
C SER A 89 -7.91 -7.68 -9.21
N LEU A 90 -8.46 -7.24 -8.08
CA LEU A 90 -9.07 -5.91 -7.92
C LEU A 90 -8.02 -4.79 -7.81
N PHE A 91 -6.76 -5.14 -7.54
CA PHE A 91 -5.68 -4.17 -7.34
C PHE A 91 -4.61 -4.28 -8.43
N THR A 92 -3.89 -3.18 -8.65
CA THR A 92 -2.73 -3.12 -9.54
C THR A 92 -1.67 -4.14 -9.14
N ARG A 93 -1.02 -4.75 -10.14
CA ARG A 93 0.11 -5.67 -9.94
C ARG A 93 1.29 -5.24 -10.78
N GLN A 94 2.49 -5.39 -10.25
CA GLN A 94 3.72 -5.21 -11.02
C GLN A 94 4.09 -6.53 -11.69
N VAL A 95 4.63 -6.42 -12.91
CA VAL A 95 5.12 -7.56 -13.68
C VAL A 95 6.64 -7.44 -13.74
N ASN A 96 7.33 -8.49 -13.30
CA ASN A 96 8.79 -8.57 -13.42
C ASN A 96 9.17 -8.97 -14.85
#